data_AF-R7Z134-F1
#
_entry.id   AF-R7Z134-F1
#
_cell.length_a   1.000
_cell.length_b   1.000
_cell.length_c   1.000
_cell.angle_alpha   90.00
_cell.angle_beta   90.00
_cell.angle_gamma   90.00
#
_symmetry.space_group_name_H-M   'P 1'
#
loop_
_entity.id
_entity.type
_entity.pdbx_description
1 polymer ?
#
loop_
_entity_poly.entity_id
_entity_poly.type
_entity_poly.pdbx_seq_one_letter_code
_entity_poly.pdbx_strand_id
1 'polypeptide(L)'
;MSHSLTATYAAPSTPSTPSKSFAHALPPCPSAPSTSEKTAYLSALRQSVVALQAEVNEFLTAKMEEEKAGASTAGGELHGGALSGGRDRDAEEEEEDGYGEEKVEE
;
A
#
# COMPACT_ATOMS: atom_id res chain seq x y z
N MET A 1 -11.28 20.08 -23.41
CA MET A 1 -11.52 20.25 -21.96
C MET A 1 -10.41 19.51 -21.23
N SER A 2 -9.81 20.10 -20.18
CA SER A 2 -8.80 19.45 -19.34
C SER A 2 -9.49 18.67 -18.22
N HIS A 3 -9.00 17.46 -17.94
CA HIS A 3 -9.55 16.59 -16.90
C HIS A 3 -8.43 16.17 -15.95
N SER A 4 -8.80 15.79 -14.73
CA SER A 4 -7.87 15.26 -13.74
C SER A 4 -8.46 14.06 -13.04
N LEU A 5 -7.64 13.03 -12.83
CA LEU A 5 -7.95 11.92 -11.94
C LEU A 5 -7.45 12.26 -10.54
N THR A 6 -8.32 12.18 -9.54
CA THR A 6 -7.98 12.53 -8.15
C THR A 6 -8.38 11.43 -7.18
N ALA A 7 -7.62 11.30 -6.10
CA ALA A 7 -7.97 10.47 -4.96
C ALA A 7 -7.57 11.19 -3.67
N THR A 8 -8.32 10.93 -2.59
CA THR A 8 -8.05 11.50 -1.28
C THR A 8 -8.10 10.40 -0.25
N TYR A 9 -6.99 10.22 0.46
CA TYR A 9 -6.92 9.42 1.66
C TYR A 9 -7.30 10.27 2.87
N ALA A 10 -8.24 9.77 3.67
CA ALA A 10 -8.64 10.35 4.94
C ALA A 10 -8.56 9.28 6.03
N ALA A 11 -7.67 9.49 7.01
CA ALA A 11 -7.55 8.60 8.15
C ALA A 11 -8.70 8.83 9.15
N PRO A 12 -9.21 7.78 9.83
CA PRO A 12 -10.20 7.93 10.88
C PRO A 12 -9.66 8.73 12.08
N SER A 13 -10.27 9.88 12.32
CA SER A 13 -10.35 10.69 13.55
C SER A 13 -9.22 10.57 14.59
N THR A 14 -8.16 11.35 14.38
CA THR A 14 -7.67 12.27 15.43
C THR A 14 -7.61 13.67 14.83
N PRO A 15 -7.82 14.76 15.59
CA PRO A 15 -7.87 16.13 15.05
C PRO A 15 -6.59 16.59 14.34
N SER A 16 -5.52 15.80 14.37
CA SER A 16 -4.22 16.11 13.78
C SER A 16 -3.77 15.13 12.69
N THR A 17 -4.58 14.13 12.29
CA THR A 17 -4.15 13.19 11.24
C THR A 17 -4.24 13.85 9.86
N PRO A 18 -3.13 13.99 9.11
CA PRO A 18 -3.15 14.67 7.82
C PRO A 18 -3.85 13.80 6.76
N SER A 19 -4.75 14.41 5.98
CA SER A 19 -5.27 13.81 4.75
C SER A 19 -4.24 13.96 3.63
N LYS A 20 -4.19 12.97 2.73
CA LYS A 20 -3.30 13.00 1.55
C LYS A 20 -4.14 12.98 0.28
N SER A 21 -3.94 14.00 -0.55
CA SER A 21 -4.53 14.04 -1.90
C SER A 21 -3.51 13.66 -2.96
N PHE A 22 -4.01 13.01 -4.00
CA PHE A 22 -3.30 12.60 -5.20
C PHE A 22 -4.04 13.15 -6.41
N ALA A 23 -3.30 13.61 -7.41
CA ALA A 23 -3.87 14.20 -8.61
C ALA A 23 -2.99 13.91 -9.82
N HIS A 24 -3.61 13.39 -10.88
CA HIS A 24 -3.00 13.12 -12.18
C HIS A 24 -3.73 13.92 -13.25
N ALA A 25 -3.00 14.79 -13.96
CA ALA A 25 -3.56 15.52 -15.09
C ALA A 25 -3.75 14.57 -16.28
N LEU A 26 -4.92 14.62 -16.91
CA LEU A 26 -5.23 13.83 -18.09
C LEU A 26 -5.07 14.68 -19.35
N PRO A 27 -4.71 14.07 -20.49
CA PRO A 27 -4.63 14.79 -21.75
C PRO A 27 -5.99 15.42 -22.10
N PRO A 28 -5.99 16.58 -22.77
CA PRO A 28 -7.22 17.22 -23.17
C PRO A 28 -7.97 16.36 -24.18
N CYS A 29 -9.28 16.23 -23.98
CA CYS A 29 -10.17 15.56 -24.93
C CYS A 29 -11.09 16.60 -25.59
N PRO A 30 -11.23 16.62 -26.92
CA PRO A 30 -12.17 17.50 -27.61
C PRO A 30 -13.62 17.09 -27.33
N SER A 31 -14.57 18.01 -27.55
CA SER A 31 -16.01 17.79 -27.28
C SER A 31 -16.63 16.70 -28.16
N ALA A 32 -16.14 16.57 -29.40
CA ALA A 32 -16.53 15.53 -30.35
C ALA A 32 -15.28 14.75 -30.81
N PRO A 33 -14.76 13.84 -29.98
CA PRO A 33 -13.52 13.13 -30.27
C PRO A 33 -13.75 12.01 -31.29
N SER A 34 -12.80 11.88 -32.22
CA SER A 34 -12.66 10.72 -33.10
C SER A 34 -12.38 9.45 -32.29
N THR A 35 -12.55 8.28 -32.91
CA THR A 35 -12.24 7.00 -32.26
C THR A 35 -10.78 6.91 -31.81
N SER A 36 -9.85 7.48 -32.59
CA SER A 36 -8.43 7.52 -32.24
C SER A 36 -8.17 8.37 -31.00
N GLU A 37 -8.76 9.56 -30.92
CA GLU A 37 -8.62 10.45 -29.77
C GLU A 37 -9.26 9.86 -28.51
N LYS A 38 -10.43 9.22 -28.63
CA LYS A 38 -11.04 8.48 -27.52
C LYS A 38 -10.12 7.37 -27.02
N THR A 39 -9.54 6.59 -27.93
CA THR A 39 -8.65 5.49 -27.58
C THR A 39 -7.39 5.99 -26.88
N ALA A 40 -6.79 7.07 -27.38
CA ALA A 40 -5.62 7.70 -26.76
C ALA A 40 -5.95 8.23 -25.35
N TYR A 41 -7.07 8.93 -25.21
CA TYR A 41 -7.51 9.46 -23.90
C TYR A 41 -7.78 8.34 -22.88
N LEU A 42 -8.48 7.27 -23.28
CA LEU A 42 -8.76 6.14 -22.40
C LEU A 42 -7.51 5.34 -22.04
N SER A 43 -6.56 5.21 -22.98
CA SER A 43 -5.25 4.62 -22.71
C SER A 43 -4.48 5.41 -21.65
N ALA A 44 -4.42 6.75 -21.81
CA ALA A 44 -3.78 7.63 -20.84
C ALA A 44 -4.47 7.56 -19.47
N LEU A 45 -5.81 7.60 -19.43
CA LEU A 45 -6.57 7.45 -18.20
C LEU A 45 -6.26 6.12 -17.49
N ARG A 46 -6.20 5.00 -18.23
CA ARG A 46 -5.89 3.69 -17.66
C ARG A 46 -4.48 3.66 -17.05
N GLN A 47 -3.51 4.25 -17.73
CA GLN A 47 -2.13 4.36 -17.22
C GLN A 47 -2.09 5.21 -15.95
N SER A 48 -2.77 6.36 -15.94
CA SER A 48 -2.87 7.22 -14.76
C SER A 48 -3.54 6.52 -13.58
N VAL A 49 -4.55 5.67 -13.82
CA VAL A 49 -5.19 4.86 -12.76
C VAL A 49 -4.21 3.86 -12.14
N VAL A 50 -3.43 3.14 -12.96
CA VAL A 50 -2.45 2.17 -12.46
C VAL A 50 -1.34 2.89 -11.68
N ALA A 51 -0.85 4.03 -12.18
CA ALA A 51 0.14 4.84 -11.48
C ALA A 51 -0.39 5.36 -10.14
N LEU A 52 -1.60 5.94 -10.14
CA LEU A 52 -2.24 6.42 -8.92
C LEU A 52 -2.44 5.31 -7.89
N GLN A 53 -2.82 4.10 -8.33
CA GLN A 53 -2.95 2.96 -7.44
C GLN A 53 -1.61 2.57 -6.82
N ALA A 54 -0.52 2.56 -7.59
CA ALA A 54 0.81 2.30 -7.08
C ALA A 54 1.23 3.35 -6.03
N GLU A 55 1.02 4.63 -6.31
CA GLU A 55 1.30 5.74 -5.38
C GLU A 55 0.51 5.61 -4.06
N VAL A 56 -0.77 5.25 -4.16
CA VAL A 56 -1.62 5.03 -2.97
C VAL A 56 -1.11 3.83 -2.16
N ASN A 57 -0.77 2.71 -2.82
CA ASN A 57 -0.26 1.53 -2.13
C ASN A 57 1.07 1.80 -1.44
N GLU A 58 1.98 2.50 -2.12
CA GLU A 58 3.26 2.92 -1.54
C GLU A 58 3.04 3.81 -0.32
N PHE A 59 2.19 4.82 -0.44
CA PHE A 59 1.84 5.73 0.66
C PHE A 59 1.25 4.97 1.87
N LEU A 60 0.31 4.05 1.64
CA LEU A 60 -0.30 3.28 2.72
C LEU A 60 0.69 2.30 3.37
N THR A 61 1.58 1.71 2.58
CA THR A 61 2.63 0.81 3.10
C THR A 61 3.60 1.58 3.99
N ALA A 62 4.10 2.72 3.54
CA ALA A 62 4.96 3.59 4.35
C ALA A 62 4.25 4.03 5.65
N LYS A 63 2.96 4.38 5.57
CA LYS A 63 2.15 4.72 6.74
C LYS A 63 2.05 3.58 7.77
N MET A 64 1.83 2.34 7.31
CA MET A 64 1.78 1.18 8.20
C MET A 64 3.14 0.91 8.86
N GLU A 65 4.24 1.12 8.15
CA GLU A 65 5.59 0.99 8.70
C GLU A 65 5.89 2.07 9.75
N GLU A 66 5.52 3.33 9.49
CA GLU A 66 5.59 4.44 10.45
C GLU A 66 4.81 4.08 11.73
N GLU A 67 3.56 3.60 11.59
CA GLU A 67 2.71 3.23 12.72
C GLU A 67 3.27 2.02 13.50
N LYS A 68 3.80 1.00 12.81
CA LYS A 68 4.43 -0.17 13.44
C LYS A 68 5.67 0.21 14.26
N ALA A 69 6.53 1.09 13.73
CA ALA A 69 7.70 1.58 14.45
C ALA A 69 7.33 2.47 15.65
N GLY A 70 6.30 3.32 15.51
CA GLY A 70 5.75 4.11 16.60
C GLY A 70 5.16 3.27 17.73
N ALA A 71 4.43 2.20 17.39
CA ALA A 71 3.89 1.25 18.37
C ALA A 71 4.98 0.47 19.11
N SER A 72 6.11 0.17 18.46
CA SER A 72 7.22 -0.56 19.09
C SER A 72 8.09 0.31 20.01
N THR A 73 8.04 1.63 19.86
CA THR A 73 8.81 2.59 20.68
C THR A 73 8.00 3.16 21.85
N ALA A 74 6.67 3.16 21.74
CA ALA A 74 5.76 3.44 22.85
C ALA A 74 5.53 2.17 23.68
N GLY A 75 6.51 1.79 24.50
CA GLY A 75 6.34 0.76 25.52
C GLY A 75 5.22 1.12 26.50
N GLY A 76 4.00 0.68 26.21
CA GLY A 76 2.83 0.93 27.03
C GLY A 76 1.72 -0.03 26.68
N GLU A 77 1.45 -0.95 27.62
CA GLU A 77 0.31 -1.84 27.66
C GLU A 77 -0.98 -1.13 27.21
N LEU A 78 -1.45 -1.40 26.00
CA LEU A 78 -2.84 -1.17 25.64
C LEU A 78 -3.40 -2.39 24.91
N HIS A 79 -4.51 -2.82 25.46
CA HIS A 79 -5.17 -4.10 25.34
C HIS A 79 -5.88 -4.27 23.99
N GLY A 80 -5.63 -5.41 23.33
CA GLY A 80 -6.65 -6.12 22.55
C GLY A 80 -6.75 -5.79 21.05
N GLY A 81 -6.10 -6.61 20.22
CA GLY A 81 -6.33 -6.65 18.78
C GLY A 81 -5.20 -7.34 18.04
N ALA A 82 -5.12 -8.67 18.17
CA ALA A 82 -4.10 -9.50 17.55
C ALA A 82 -3.97 -9.28 16.04
N LEU A 83 -2.81 -8.79 15.60
CA LEU A 83 -2.16 -9.26 14.38
C LEU A 83 -0.73 -9.61 14.76
N SER A 84 -0.59 -10.84 15.26
CA SER A 84 0.67 -11.54 15.44
C SER A 84 1.42 -11.61 14.11
N GLY A 85 2.35 -10.68 13.91
CA GLY A 85 3.34 -10.71 12.83
C GLY A 85 4.67 -10.13 13.31
N GLY A 86 5.01 -10.39 14.58
CA GLY A 86 6.12 -9.79 15.32
C GLY A 86 6.70 -10.73 16.39
N ARG A 87 6.79 -12.00 16.02
CA ARG A 87 7.65 -13.07 16.52
C ARG A 87 7.82 -13.88 15.23
N ASP A 88 8.95 -13.89 14.55
CA ASP A 88 10.26 -14.27 15.03
C ASP A 88 11.30 -13.81 13.99
N ARG A 89 12.38 -13.16 14.43
CA ARG A 89 13.65 -13.17 13.67
C ARG A 89 14.72 -14.01 14.38
N ASP A 90 14.55 -14.24 15.68
CA ASP A 90 15.45 -15.08 16.47
C ASP A 90 15.01 -16.55 16.53
N ALA A 91 13.81 -16.92 16.03
CA ALA A 91 13.38 -18.32 15.91
C ALA A 91 13.60 -18.92 14.51
N GLU A 92 14.02 -18.13 13.51
CA GLU A 92 14.39 -18.66 12.19
C GLU A 92 15.73 -19.44 12.23
N GLU A 93 16.60 -19.21 13.23
CA GLU A 93 17.85 -19.95 13.39
C GLU A 93 17.68 -21.32 14.06
N GLU A 94 16.60 -21.54 14.82
CA GLU A 94 16.40 -22.79 15.60
C GLU A 94 15.71 -23.91 14.78
N GLU A 95 15.12 -23.58 13.63
CA GLU A 95 14.39 -24.52 12.75
C GLU A 95 15.28 -25.19 11.68
N GLU A 96 16.56 -24.83 11.53
CA GLU A 96 17.48 -25.49 10.57
C GLU A 96 18.15 -26.76 11.12
N ASP A 97 18.24 -26.94 12.44
CA ASP A 97 18.96 -28.06 13.06
C ASP A 97 18.17 -29.38 13.10
N GLY A 98 16.88 -29.39 12.71
CA GLY A 98 15.99 -30.55 12.79
C GLY A 98 15.99 -31.48 11.57
N TYR A 99 16.58 -31.08 10.44
CA TYR A 99 16.46 -31.79 9.15
C TYR A 99 17.59 -32.82 8.87
N GLY A 100 18.15 -33.45 9.91
CA GLY A 100 19.36 -34.27 9.81
C GLY A 100 19.27 -35.76 10.19
N GLU A 101 18.14 -36.27 10.71
CA GLU A 101 18.07 -37.67 11.18
C GLU A 101 16.85 -38.43 10.63
N GLU A 102 16.83 -38.71 9.32
CA GLU A 102 16.04 -39.87 8.84
C GLU A 102 16.75 -41.15 9.29
N LYS A 103 16.27 -41.75 10.38
CA LYS A 103 16.58 -43.16 10.69
C LYS A 103 15.90 -44.03 9.63
N VAL A 104 16.66 -44.45 8.65
CA VAL A 104 16.32 -45.56 7.75
C VAL A 104 16.04 -46.79 8.62
N GLU A 105 14.83 -47.33 8.52
CA GLU A 105 14.41 -48.56 9.20
C GLU A 105 15.21 -49.78 8.67
N GLU A 106 15.65 -50.67 9.58
CA GLU A 106 16.00 -52.06 9.26
C GLU A 106 15.14 -53.03 10.09
#